data_AF-A0A497I294-F1
#
_entry.id   AF-A0A497I294-F1
#
_cell.length_a   1.000
_cell.length_b   1.000
_cell.length_c   1.000
_cell.angle_alpha   90.00
_cell.angle_beta   90.00
_cell.angle_gamma   90.00
#
_symmetry.space_group_name_H-M   'P 1'
#
loop_
_entity.id
_entity.type
_entity.pdbx_description
1 polymer ?
#
loop_
_entity_poly.entity_id
_entity_poly.type
_entity_poly.pdbx_seq_one_letter_code
_entity_poly.pdbx_strand_id
1 'polypeptide(L)'
;VAALIAIHGDDKGLVYLFDVSPIQIIIIPIYYSKEEREKVLKKCKELKEKLGEFRVKIDDSEKTPGEKFNIWEMFGVPIRLEIGKEEVEKKEVTIFRRDNFERIKVKESKLKEKILEIKDDMLRNLKERAKKFFEERISKATNKEEILKILREKGGFIEIPFCGREECAMEIKEETNGLEVRGILIKDGKEFKGDLKGKKCAWCGERAKEIVYLAKPY
;
A
#
# COMPACT_ATOMS: atom_id res chain seq x y z
N VAL A 1 5.65 6.47 8.70
CA VAL A 1 4.58 7.21 7.98
C VAL A 1 4.92 7.41 6.51
N ALA A 2 6.06 8.04 6.16
CA ALA A 2 6.46 8.29 4.76
C ALA A 2 6.53 7.03 3.87
N ALA A 3 7.08 5.92 4.37
CA ALA A 3 7.15 4.67 3.60
C ALA A 3 5.76 4.12 3.22
N LEU A 4 4.78 4.22 4.12
CA LEU A 4 3.40 3.76 3.83
C LEU A 4 2.79 4.59 2.69
N ILE A 5 2.98 5.91 2.74
CA ILE A 5 2.51 6.83 1.70
C ILE A 5 3.20 6.53 0.36
N ALA A 6 4.53 6.37 0.36
CA ALA A 6 5.29 6.10 -0.85
C ALA A 6 4.98 4.74 -1.49
N ILE A 7 4.68 3.71 -0.68
CA ILE A 7 4.42 2.35 -1.17
C ILE A 7 2.97 2.19 -1.66
N HIS A 8 2.00 2.84 -1.02
CA HIS A 8 0.59 2.60 -1.30
C HIS A 8 -0.12 3.71 -2.07
N GLY A 9 0.42 4.93 -2.08
CA GLY A 9 -0.15 6.04 -2.85
C GLY A 9 -0.28 5.71 -4.33
N ASP A 10 -1.24 6.35 -4.99
CA ASP A 10 -1.48 6.24 -6.43
C ASP A 10 -1.74 7.63 -7.02
N ASP A 11 -2.04 7.68 -8.33
CA ASP A 11 -2.26 8.93 -9.06
C ASP A 11 -3.45 9.75 -8.54
N LYS A 12 -4.35 9.14 -7.74
CA LYS A 12 -5.46 9.84 -7.11
C LYS A 12 -5.15 10.33 -5.70
N GLY A 13 -4.00 9.98 -5.13
CA GLY A 13 -3.52 10.48 -3.84
C GLY A 13 -3.19 9.37 -2.85
N LEU A 14 -3.49 9.63 -1.58
CA LEU A 14 -3.13 8.73 -0.49
C LEU A 14 -3.95 7.44 -0.53
N VAL A 15 -3.38 6.36 -0.01
CA VAL A 15 -4.08 5.09 0.25
C VAL A 15 -3.65 4.59 1.62
N TYR A 16 -4.52 4.75 2.61
CA TYR A 16 -4.24 4.29 3.97
C TYR A 16 -4.64 2.83 4.19
N LEU A 17 -3.87 2.14 5.03
CA LEU A 17 -4.37 0.92 5.68
C LEU A 17 -5.53 1.29 6.60
N PHE A 18 -6.56 0.45 6.65
CA PHE A 18 -7.76 0.71 7.45
C PHE A 18 -7.44 1.03 8.92
N ASP A 19 -6.56 0.25 9.55
CA ASP A 19 -6.29 0.40 10.99
C ASP A 19 -5.52 1.66 11.37
N VAL A 20 -4.72 2.21 10.45
CA VAL A 20 -3.90 3.41 10.71
C VAL A 20 -4.51 4.69 10.18
N SER A 21 -5.61 4.61 9.41
CA SER A 21 -6.23 5.79 8.81
C SER A 21 -6.87 6.68 9.87
N PRO A 22 -6.61 8.01 9.91
CA PRO A 22 -7.26 8.92 10.85
C PRO A 22 -8.79 8.92 10.73
N ILE A 23 -9.29 8.78 9.50
CA ILE A 23 -10.71 8.56 9.18
C ILE A 23 -10.78 7.24 8.42
N GLN A 24 -11.45 6.25 9.00
CA GLN A 24 -11.59 4.94 8.39
C GLN A 24 -12.75 4.91 7.40
N ILE A 25 -13.83 5.59 7.76
CA ILE A 25 -15.08 5.59 7.01
C ILE A 25 -15.56 7.04 6.85
N ILE A 26 -15.81 7.46 5.62
CA ILE A 26 -16.49 8.72 5.31
C ILE A 26 -17.90 8.43 4.80
N ILE A 27 -18.91 9.02 5.42
CA ILE A 27 -20.30 8.95 4.97
C ILE A 27 -20.61 10.20 4.17
N ILE A 28 -21.08 10.01 2.93
CA ILE A 28 -21.41 11.09 2.02
C ILE A 28 -22.92 11.04 1.72
N PRO A 29 -23.70 12.00 2.26
CA PRO A 29 -25.11 12.15 1.94
C PRO A 29 -25.28 12.69 0.52
N ILE A 30 -26.21 12.10 -0.24
CA ILE A 30 -26.55 12.47 -1.62
C ILE A 30 -28.05 12.80 -1.66
N TYR A 31 -28.38 14.05 -1.95
CA TYR A 31 -29.77 14.54 -1.98
C TYR A 31 -29.91 15.66 -3.01
N TYR A 32 -31.12 15.84 -3.54
CA TYR A 32 -31.41 16.89 -4.53
C TYR A 32 -32.54 17.84 -4.08
N SER A 33 -33.22 17.54 -2.98
CA SER A 33 -34.24 18.38 -2.38
C SER A 33 -34.06 18.55 -0.86
N LYS A 34 -34.71 19.57 -0.27
CA LYS A 34 -34.68 19.80 1.18
C LYS A 34 -35.30 18.66 1.98
N GLU A 35 -36.39 18.08 1.47
CA GLU A 35 -37.07 16.95 2.10
C GLU A 35 -36.22 15.68 2.10
N GLU A 36 -35.51 15.42 1.00
CA GLU A 36 -34.56 14.30 0.90
C GLU A 36 -33.38 14.49 1.86
N ARG A 37 -32.86 15.72 1.94
CA ARG A 37 -31.72 16.06 2.80
C ARG A 37 -31.95 15.65 4.25
N GLU A 38 -33.11 15.96 4.81
CA GLU A 38 -33.42 15.63 6.20
C GLU A 38 -33.43 14.12 6.45
N LYS A 39 -34.10 13.36 5.58
CA LYS A 39 -34.17 11.89 5.67
C LYS A 39 -32.80 11.24 5.52
N VAL A 40 -32.02 11.69 4.54
CA VAL A 40 -30.66 11.18 4.27
C VAL A 40 -29.72 11.50 5.43
N LEU A 41 -29.70 12.74 5.92
CA LEU A 41 -28.83 13.12 7.04
C LEU A 41 -29.18 12.39 8.33
N LYS A 42 -30.47 12.17 8.59
CA LYS A 42 -30.91 11.33 9.71
C LYS A 42 -30.33 9.92 9.58
N LYS A 43 -30.46 9.29 8.41
CA LYS A 43 -29.88 7.96 8.15
C LYS A 43 -28.35 7.95 8.32
N CYS A 44 -27.64 8.96 7.83
CA CYS A 44 -26.19 9.08 8.00
C CYS A 44 -25.78 9.11 9.48
N LYS A 45 -26.53 9.83 10.33
CA LYS A 45 -26.27 9.88 11.78
C LYS A 45 -26.52 8.52 12.44
N GLU A 46 -27.63 7.86 12.11
CA GLU A 46 -27.93 6.49 12.59
C GLU A 46 -26.82 5.50 12.22
N LEU A 47 -26.32 5.55 10.98
CA LEU A 47 -25.22 4.70 10.53
C LEU A 47 -23.90 5.02 11.25
N LYS A 48 -23.61 6.30 11.48
CA LYS A 48 -22.41 6.71 12.23
C LYS A 48 -22.43 6.15 13.65
N GLU A 49 -23.58 6.20 14.33
CA GLU A 49 -23.75 5.64 15.68
C GLU A 49 -23.59 4.11 15.68
N LYS A 50 -24.22 3.41 14.73
CA LYS A 50 -24.07 1.95 14.57
C LYS A 50 -22.64 1.51 14.31
N LEU A 51 -21.84 2.38 13.70
CA LEU A 51 -20.43 2.17 13.38
C LEU A 51 -19.48 2.82 14.40
N GLY A 52 -19.94 3.10 15.62
CA GLY A 52 -19.20 3.85 16.64
C GLY A 52 -17.86 3.26 17.09
N GLU A 53 -17.58 1.98 16.78
CA GLU A 53 -16.26 1.38 17.01
C GLU A 53 -15.19 1.80 15.98
N PHE A 54 -15.62 2.38 14.86
CA PHE A 54 -14.77 2.87 13.79
C PHE A 54 -14.61 4.38 13.86
N ARG A 55 -13.53 4.90 13.26
CA ARG A 55 -13.32 6.34 13.08
C ARG A 55 -14.13 6.84 11.88
N VAL A 56 -15.39 7.17 12.14
CA VAL A 56 -16.37 7.57 11.12
C VAL A 56 -16.57 9.09 11.10
N LYS A 57 -16.57 9.66 9.90
CA LYS A 57 -16.94 11.07 9.65
C LYS A 57 -18.11 11.15 8.68
N ILE A 58 -18.93 12.19 8.79
CA ILE A 58 -19.93 12.56 7.79
C ILE A 58 -19.44 13.83 7.10
N ASP A 59 -19.52 13.89 5.77
CA ASP A 59 -19.29 15.12 4.99
C ASP A 59 -20.61 15.67 4.44
N ASP A 60 -21.27 16.49 5.26
CA ASP A 60 -22.49 17.22 4.92
C ASP A 60 -22.21 18.63 4.39
N SER A 61 -21.00 18.91 3.89
CA SER A 61 -20.69 20.21 3.27
C SER A 61 -21.54 20.46 2.02
N GLU A 62 -21.71 21.72 1.63
CA GLU A 62 -22.50 22.12 0.44
C GLU A 62 -21.80 21.81 -0.90
N LYS A 63 -20.65 21.11 -0.90
CA LYS A 63 -19.97 20.67 -2.12
C LYS A 63 -20.80 19.62 -2.86
N THR A 64 -20.59 19.52 -4.18
CA THR A 64 -21.20 18.45 -4.97
C THR A 64 -20.67 17.08 -4.53
N PRO A 65 -21.44 15.99 -4.70
CA PRO A 65 -20.97 14.64 -4.36
C PRO A 65 -19.63 14.29 -5.02
N GLY A 66 -19.46 14.65 -6.29
CA GLY A 66 -18.20 14.40 -7.03
C GLY A 66 -17.00 15.11 -6.42
N GLU A 67 -17.15 16.37 -5.99
CA GLU A 67 -16.07 17.09 -5.29
C GLU A 67 -15.71 16.41 -3.97
N LYS A 68 -16.72 16.00 -3.18
CA LYS A 68 -16.47 15.27 -1.94
C LYS A 68 -15.75 13.95 -2.21
N PHE A 69 -16.16 13.21 -3.24
CA PHE A 69 -15.54 11.94 -3.61
C PHE A 69 -14.04 12.12 -3.90
N ASN A 70 -13.70 13.09 -4.74
CA ASN A 70 -12.32 13.40 -5.10
C ASN A 70 -11.49 13.82 -3.87
N ILE A 71 -12.04 14.67 -3.01
CA ILE A 71 -11.34 15.12 -1.79
C ILE A 71 -10.99 13.93 -0.89
N TRP A 72 -11.97 13.06 -0.60
CA TRP A 72 -11.75 11.95 0.32
C TRP A 72 -10.95 10.80 -0.29
N GLU A 73 -11.00 10.63 -1.62
CA GLU A 73 -10.10 9.74 -2.36
C GLU A 73 -8.65 10.25 -2.29
N MET A 74 -8.45 11.55 -2.48
CA MET A 74 -7.13 12.19 -2.37
C MET A 74 -6.54 12.07 -0.97
N PHE A 75 -7.36 12.23 0.07
CA PHE A 75 -6.96 11.99 1.45
C PHE A 75 -6.87 10.51 1.83
N GLY A 76 -7.21 9.60 0.93
CA GLY A 76 -7.01 8.16 1.10
C GLY A 76 -7.90 7.50 2.14
N VAL A 77 -9.10 8.04 2.37
CA VAL A 77 -10.05 7.42 3.30
C VAL A 77 -10.39 6.01 2.79
N PRO A 78 -10.15 4.94 3.58
CA PRO A 78 -10.27 3.56 3.13
C PRO A 78 -11.65 3.21 2.57
N ILE A 79 -12.71 3.63 3.26
CA ILE A 79 -14.09 3.31 2.91
C ILE A 79 -14.91 4.60 2.80
N ARG A 80 -15.65 4.74 1.70
CA ARG A 80 -16.71 5.74 1.55
C ARG A 80 -18.07 5.04 1.55
N LEU A 81 -19.00 5.53 2.36
CA LEU A 81 -20.40 5.13 2.32
C LEU A 81 -21.20 6.22 1.60
N GLU A 82 -21.89 5.84 0.53
CA GLU A 82 -22.74 6.71 -0.26
C GLU A 82 -24.19 6.47 0.17
N ILE A 83 -24.86 7.49 0.69
CA ILE A 83 -26.24 7.39 1.21
C ILE A 83 -27.13 8.37 0.46
N GLY A 84 -27.94 7.86 -0.46
CA GLY A 84 -28.96 8.62 -1.15
C GLY A 84 -30.38 8.23 -0.77
N LYS A 85 -31.35 8.74 -1.52
CA LYS A 85 -32.77 8.38 -1.39
C LYS A 85 -32.99 6.87 -1.58
N GLU A 86 -32.34 6.28 -2.59
CA GLU A 86 -32.49 4.86 -2.91
C GLU A 86 -32.01 3.97 -1.75
N GLU A 87 -30.84 4.28 -1.17
CA GLU A 87 -30.28 3.59 -0.01
C GLU A 87 -31.23 3.64 1.20
N VAL A 88 -31.82 4.81 1.46
CA VAL A 88 -32.79 5.00 2.56
C VAL A 88 -34.05 4.15 2.34
N GLU A 89 -34.61 4.16 1.12
CA GLU A 89 -35.83 3.43 0.78
C GLU A 89 -35.61 1.90 0.79
N LYS A 90 -34.47 1.43 0.28
CA LYS A 90 -34.15 0.00 0.16
C LYS A 90 -33.50 -0.60 1.41
N LYS A 91 -33.20 0.24 2.42
CA LYS A 91 -32.42 -0.12 3.62
C LYS A 91 -31.08 -0.75 3.23
N GLU A 92 -30.42 -0.11 2.27
CA GLU A 92 -29.13 -0.52 1.71
C GLU A 92 -28.11 0.60 1.92
N VAL A 93 -26.85 0.25 1.78
CA VAL A 93 -25.72 1.19 1.79
C VAL A 93 -24.81 0.83 0.64
N THR A 94 -24.42 1.83 -0.14
CA THR A 94 -23.39 1.69 -1.17
C THR A 94 -22.03 1.96 -0.53
N ILE A 95 -21.17 0.94 -0.53
CA ILE A 95 -19.78 1.01 -0.06
C ILE A 95 -18.89 1.22 -1.27
N PHE A 96 -17.98 2.17 -1.20
CA PHE A 96 -16.89 2.36 -2.13
C PHE A 96 -15.55 2.13 -1.44
N ARG A 97 -14.68 1.36 -2.09
CA ARG A 97 -13.35 0.98 -1.62
C ARG A 97 -12.26 1.84 -2.24
N ARG A 98 -11.37 2.39 -1.43
CA ARG A 98 -10.28 3.24 -1.91
C ARG A 98 -9.14 2.48 -2.58
N ASP A 99 -8.86 1.25 -2.16
CA ASP A 99 -7.73 0.46 -2.64
C ASP A 99 -7.91 -0.06 -4.08
N ASN A 100 -9.15 -0.33 -4.49
CA ASN A 100 -9.46 -0.94 -5.79
C ASN A 100 -10.62 -0.28 -6.56
N PHE A 101 -11.23 0.78 -6.01
CA PHE A 101 -12.36 1.52 -6.61
C PHE A 101 -13.65 0.71 -6.78
N GLU A 102 -13.76 -0.44 -6.12
CA GLU A 102 -14.95 -1.29 -6.16
C GLU A 102 -16.13 -0.62 -5.44
N ARG A 103 -17.34 -0.81 -5.99
CA ARG A 103 -18.61 -0.40 -5.38
C ARG A 103 -19.46 -1.62 -5.03
N ILE A 104 -19.90 -1.69 -3.79
CA ILE A 104 -20.63 -2.82 -3.23
C ILE A 104 -21.91 -2.32 -2.58
N LYS A 105 -23.08 -2.79 -3.03
CA LYS A 105 -24.34 -2.57 -2.31
C LYS A 105 -24.53 -3.63 -1.25
N VAL A 106 -24.82 -3.23 -0.01
CA VAL A 106 -25.08 -4.14 1.11
C VAL A 106 -26.33 -3.73 1.88
N LYS A 107 -27.06 -4.70 2.43
CA LYS A 107 -28.14 -4.41 3.37
C LYS A 107 -27.58 -3.74 4.62
N GLU A 108 -28.30 -2.74 5.16
CA GLU A 108 -27.91 -2.02 6.38
C GLU A 108 -27.63 -2.97 7.56
N SER A 109 -28.39 -4.07 7.66
CA SER A 109 -28.20 -5.09 8.70
C SER A 109 -26.88 -5.86 8.62
N LYS A 110 -26.25 -5.92 7.44
CA LYS A 110 -24.98 -6.62 7.18
C LYS A 110 -23.79 -5.67 7.02
N LEU A 111 -24.01 -4.36 7.19
CA LEU A 111 -23.00 -3.34 6.92
C LEU A 111 -21.73 -3.53 7.76
N LYS A 112 -21.88 -3.74 9.07
CA LYS A 112 -20.74 -3.91 9.99
C LYS A 112 -19.90 -5.14 9.64
N GLU A 113 -20.56 -6.28 9.40
CA GLU A 113 -19.90 -7.52 8.97
C GLU A 113 -19.13 -7.29 7.66
N LYS A 114 -19.76 -6.62 6.69
CA LYS A 114 -19.12 -6.34 5.41
C LYS A 114 -17.93 -5.39 5.53
N ILE A 115 -17.97 -4.40 6.42
CA ILE A 115 -16.84 -3.50 6.69
C ILE A 115 -15.65 -4.28 7.25
N LEU A 116 -15.87 -5.22 8.17
CA LEU A 116 -14.81 -6.05 8.74
C LEU A 116 -14.18 -6.96 7.68
N GLU A 117 -14.99 -7.57 6.83
CA GLU A 117 -14.52 -8.35 5.68
C GLU A 117 -13.67 -7.49 4.73
N ILE A 118 -14.15 -6.29 4.37
CA ILE A 118 -13.43 -5.35 3.52
C ILE A 118 -12.13 -4.92 4.17
N LYS A 119 -12.11 -4.64 5.48
CA LYS A 119 -10.89 -4.28 6.22
C LYS A 119 -9.80 -5.34 6.01
N ASP A 120 -10.13 -6.62 6.22
CA ASP A 120 -9.16 -7.71 6.12
C ASP A 120 -8.71 -7.94 4.66
N ASP A 121 -9.64 -7.83 3.71
CA ASP A 121 -9.34 -7.94 2.29
C ASP A 121 -8.44 -6.79 1.80
N MET A 122 -8.72 -5.55 2.21
CA MET A 122 -7.88 -4.38 1.91
C MET A 122 -6.44 -4.58 2.41
N LEU A 123 -6.27 -5.08 3.63
CA LEU A 123 -4.94 -5.35 4.19
C LEU A 123 -4.20 -6.40 3.35
N ARG A 124 -4.88 -7.48 2.96
CA ARG A 124 -4.32 -8.52 2.10
C ARG A 124 -3.89 -7.96 0.75
N ASN A 125 -4.78 -7.24 0.08
CA ASN A 125 -4.53 -6.66 -1.25
C ASN A 125 -3.35 -5.69 -1.23
N LEU A 126 -3.30 -4.79 -0.25
CA LEU A 126 -2.23 -3.80 -0.13
C LEU A 126 -0.89 -4.46 0.20
N LYS A 127 -0.88 -5.51 1.03
CA LYS A 127 0.32 -6.30 1.33
C LYS A 127 0.83 -7.05 0.11
N GLU A 128 -0.06 -7.71 -0.63
CA GLU A 128 0.31 -8.42 -1.86
C GLU A 128 0.83 -7.48 -2.93
N ARG A 129 0.18 -6.33 -3.13
CA ARG A 129 0.63 -5.30 -4.07
C ARG A 129 2.03 -4.79 -3.70
N ALA A 130 2.27 -4.46 -2.43
CA ALA A 130 3.57 -4.02 -1.96
C ALA A 130 4.65 -5.09 -2.09
N LYS A 131 4.31 -6.36 -1.80
CA LYS A 131 5.21 -7.49 -1.96
C LYS A 131 5.61 -7.68 -3.43
N LYS A 132 4.65 -7.71 -4.35
CA LYS A 132 4.92 -7.81 -5.80
C LYS A 132 5.80 -6.65 -6.28
N PHE A 133 5.45 -5.42 -5.91
CA PHE A 133 6.22 -4.22 -6.24
C PHE A 133 7.68 -4.29 -5.77
N PHE A 134 7.92 -4.87 -4.59
CA PHE A 134 9.25 -5.07 -4.04
C PHE A 134 10.01 -6.19 -4.77
N GLU A 135 9.39 -7.36 -4.95
CA GLU A 135 9.99 -8.52 -5.62
C GLU A 135 10.35 -8.22 -7.08
N GLU A 136 9.52 -7.48 -7.81
CA GLU A 136 9.78 -7.04 -9.19
C GLU A 136 10.99 -6.09 -9.30
N ARG A 137 11.34 -5.40 -8.21
CA ARG A 137 12.49 -4.48 -8.13
C ARG A 137 13.78 -5.14 -7.65
N ILE A 138 13.73 -6.42 -7.31
CA ILE A 138 14.93 -7.21 -7.05
C ILE A 138 15.38 -7.83 -8.37
N SER A 139 16.59 -7.49 -8.79
CA SER A 139 17.26 -8.12 -9.92
C SER A 139 18.41 -8.97 -9.40
N LYS A 140 18.83 -9.99 -10.16
CA LYS A 140 19.94 -10.86 -9.77
C LYS A 140 21.14 -10.61 -10.68
N ALA A 141 22.33 -10.59 -10.12
CA ALA A 141 23.58 -10.52 -10.87
C ALA A 141 24.61 -11.49 -10.32
N THR A 142 25.44 -12.03 -11.20
CA THR A 142 26.48 -13.02 -10.89
C THR A 142 27.88 -12.53 -11.24
N ASN A 143 27.99 -11.38 -11.92
CA ASN A 143 29.26 -10.76 -12.31
C ASN A 143 29.11 -9.23 -12.36
N LYS A 144 30.26 -8.54 -12.45
CA LYS A 144 30.37 -7.08 -12.41
C LYS A 144 29.63 -6.41 -13.56
N GLU A 145 29.67 -6.99 -14.76
CA GLU A 145 29.00 -6.45 -15.94
C GLU A 145 27.48 -6.42 -15.77
N GLU A 146 26.89 -7.50 -15.24
CA GLU A 146 25.45 -7.58 -14.93
C GLU A 146 25.04 -6.54 -13.89
N ILE A 147 25.83 -6.36 -12.82
CA ILE A 147 25.57 -5.35 -11.79
C ILE A 147 25.48 -3.95 -12.44
N LEU A 148 26.50 -3.59 -13.23
CA LEU A 148 26.58 -2.28 -13.88
C LEU A 148 25.45 -2.09 -14.91
N LYS A 149 25.08 -3.13 -15.65
CA LYS A 149 23.96 -3.10 -16.59
C LYS A 149 22.63 -2.84 -15.88
N ILE A 150 22.32 -3.62 -14.84
CA ILE A 150 21.09 -3.47 -14.06
C ILE A 150 21.01 -2.08 -13.44
N LEU A 151 22.13 -1.58 -12.90
CA LEU A 151 22.18 -0.25 -12.29
C LEU A 151 21.86 0.87 -13.30
N ARG A 152 22.34 0.76 -14.54
CA ARG A 152 22.08 1.76 -15.60
C ARG A 152 20.67 1.68 -16.17
N GLU A 153 20.15 0.48 -16.37
CA GLU A 153 18.89 0.28 -17.11
C GLU A 153 17.64 0.26 -16.22
N LYS A 154 17.76 -0.23 -14.98
CA LYS A 154 16.61 -0.50 -14.10
C LYS A 154 16.76 0.10 -12.70
N GLY A 155 17.96 0.06 -12.12
CA GLY A 155 18.19 0.39 -10.72
C GLY A 155 17.51 -0.58 -9.75
N GLY A 156 17.11 -0.08 -8.57
CA GLY A 156 16.48 -0.89 -7.54
C GLY A 156 17.46 -1.74 -6.73
N PHE A 157 17.01 -2.91 -6.29
CA PHE A 157 17.83 -3.86 -5.53
C PHE A 157 18.51 -4.86 -6.47
N ILE A 158 19.77 -5.19 -6.18
CA ILE A 158 20.55 -6.19 -6.91
C ILE A 158 21.02 -7.27 -5.92
N GLU A 159 20.46 -8.47 -6.02
CA GLU A 159 20.88 -9.66 -5.28
C GLU A 159 22.14 -10.25 -5.94
N ILE A 160 23.22 -10.37 -5.16
CA ILE A 160 24.50 -10.88 -5.66
C ILE A 160 25.15 -11.87 -4.68
N PRO A 161 25.92 -12.87 -5.17
CA PRO A 161 26.92 -13.54 -4.36
C PRO A 161 28.07 -12.60 -4.03
N PHE A 162 28.46 -12.53 -2.76
CA PHE A 162 29.45 -11.58 -2.25
C PHE A 162 30.49 -12.27 -1.36
N CYS A 163 31.73 -11.77 -1.38
CA CYS A 163 32.86 -12.36 -0.64
C CYS A 163 32.89 -11.95 0.85
N GLY A 164 32.08 -10.96 1.26
CA GLY A 164 32.04 -10.44 2.63
C GLY A 164 33.24 -9.56 3.00
N ARG A 165 34.02 -9.10 2.01
CA ARG A 165 35.19 -8.21 2.23
C ARG A 165 34.79 -6.76 2.15
N GLU A 166 35.31 -5.95 3.07
CA GLU A 166 35.06 -4.51 3.12
C GLU A 166 35.62 -3.79 1.89
N GLU A 167 36.78 -4.22 1.40
CA GLU A 167 37.41 -3.64 0.20
C GLU A 167 36.50 -3.77 -1.02
N CYS A 168 35.87 -4.93 -1.21
CA CYS A 168 34.93 -5.11 -2.31
C CYS A 168 33.65 -4.26 -2.13
N ALA A 169 33.20 -4.04 -0.90
CA ALA A 169 32.06 -3.16 -0.66
C ALA A 169 32.40 -1.69 -0.96
N MET A 170 33.61 -1.25 -0.62
CA MET A 170 34.13 0.09 -0.93
C MET A 170 34.29 0.28 -2.45
N GLU A 171 34.92 -0.65 -3.14
CA GLU A 171 35.07 -0.61 -4.60
C GLU A 171 33.70 -0.55 -5.31
N ILE A 172 32.73 -1.36 -4.87
CA ILE A 172 31.35 -1.28 -5.40
C ILE A 172 30.83 0.14 -5.21
N LYS A 173 30.91 0.69 -4.00
CA LYS A 173 30.38 2.03 -3.71
C LYS A 173 31.03 3.12 -4.55
N GLU A 174 32.35 3.09 -4.69
CA GLU A 174 33.11 4.09 -5.44
C GLU A 174 32.84 3.99 -6.94
N GLU A 175 32.98 2.80 -7.53
CA GLU A 175 32.86 2.61 -8.98
C GLU A 175 31.42 2.77 -9.50
N THR A 176 30.43 2.52 -8.66
CA THR A 176 29.00 2.64 -9.04
C THR A 176 28.38 3.98 -8.63
N ASN A 177 29.18 4.86 -8.04
CA ASN A 177 28.74 6.14 -7.49
C ASN A 177 27.55 5.97 -6.51
N GLY A 178 27.77 5.18 -5.45
CA GLY A 178 26.89 5.09 -4.28
C GLY A 178 26.06 3.81 -4.14
N LEU A 179 26.34 2.73 -4.88
CA LEU A 179 25.70 1.44 -4.61
C LEU A 179 26.30 0.81 -3.35
N GLU A 180 25.47 0.43 -2.39
CA GLU A 180 25.93 -0.10 -1.10
C GLU A 180 25.33 -1.47 -0.79
N VAL A 181 26.07 -2.28 -0.03
CA VAL A 181 25.54 -3.50 0.59
C VAL A 181 24.50 -3.11 1.64
N ARG A 182 23.24 -3.52 1.44
CA ARG A 182 22.13 -3.21 2.35
C ARG A 182 21.82 -4.31 3.35
N GLY A 183 22.37 -5.49 3.13
CA GLY A 183 22.28 -6.60 4.07
C GLY A 183 21.99 -7.92 3.38
N ILE A 184 21.67 -8.90 4.23
CA ILE A 184 21.37 -10.29 3.89
C ILE A 184 19.92 -10.62 4.24
N LEU A 185 19.37 -11.65 3.61
CA LEU A 185 18.02 -12.10 3.92
C LEU A 185 17.99 -12.73 5.32
N ILE A 186 16.97 -12.41 6.11
CA ILE A 186 16.66 -13.13 7.36
C ILE A 186 15.47 -14.05 7.11
N LYS A 187 15.63 -15.33 7.42
CA LYS A 187 14.57 -16.35 7.30
C LYS A 187 14.43 -17.10 8.62
N ASP A 188 13.21 -17.14 9.16
CA ASP A 188 12.88 -17.79 10.43
C ASP A 188 13.76 -17.30 11.60
N GLY A 189 14.05 -16.00 11.63
CA GLY A 189 14.87 -15.35 12.67
C GLY A 189 16.38 -15.60 12.55
N LYS A 190 16.84 -16.22 11.45
CA LYS A 190 18.26 -16.52 11.21
C LYS A 190 18.75 -15.94 9.89
N GLU A 191 20.02 -15.61 9.85
CA GLU A 191 20.70 -15.18 8.63
C GLU A 191 20.64 -16.28 7.57
N PHE A 192 20.06 -15.95 6.42
CA PHE A 192 20.03 -16.82 5.27
C PHE A 192 21.09 -16.38 4.27
N LYS A 193 22.25 -17.06 4.32
CA LYS A 193 23.40 -16.78 3.44
C LYS A 193 23.17 -17.20 1.98
N GLY A 194 22.04 -17.81 1.66
CA GLY A 194 21.71 -18.32 0.33
C GLY A 194 22.46 -19.62 -0.04
N ASP A 195 22.15 -20.15 -1.23
CA ASP A 195 22.93 -21.23 -1.82
C ASP A 195 24.22 -20.67 -2.45
N LEU A 196 25.36 -21.07 -1.89
CA LEU A 196 26.70 -20.58 -2.23
C LEU A 196 27.57 -21.64 -2.91
N LYS A 197 27.03 -22.84 -3.16
CA LYS A 197 27.84 -23.95 -3.70
C LYS A 197 28.41 -23.57 -5.06
N GLY A 198 29.74 -23.48 -5.14
CA GLY A 198 30.46 -23.10 -6.36
C GLY A 198 30.33 -21.64 -6.77
N LYS A 199 29.68 -20.78 -5.96
CA LYS A 199 29.49 -19.38 -6.31
C LYS A 199 30.73 -18.54 -6.05
N LYS A 200 31.01 -17.64 -6.99
CA LYS A 200 32.03 -16.61 -6.90
C LYS A 200 31.39 -15.27 -6.58
N CYS A 201 32.12 -14.40 -5.90
CA CYS A 201 31.75 -13.02 -5.68
C CYS A 201 31.50 -12.36 -7.02
N ALA A 202 30.33 -11.75 -7.19
CA ALA A 202 29.97 -11.09 -8.43
C ALA A 202 30.88 -9.90 -8.75
N TRP A 203 31.61 -9.37 -7.75
CA TRP A 203 32.52 -8.25 -7.95
C TRP A 203 33.97 -8.69 -8.26
N CYS A 204 34.63 -9.38 -7.32
CA CYS A 204 36.05 -9.72 -7.45
C CYS A 204 36.34 -11.13 -7.98
N GLY A 205 35.32 -11.98 -8.18
CA GLY A 205 35.50 -13.35 -8.67
C GLY A 205 36.05 -14.36 -7.65
N GLU A 206 36.39 -13.95 -6.42
CA GLU A 206 36.78 -14.86 -5.34
C GLU A 206 35.61 -15.70 -4.80
N ARG A 207 35.84 -16.60 -3.85
CA ARG A 207 34.78 -17.41 -3.24
C ARG A 207 33.73 -16.53 -2.52
N ALA A 208 32.45 -16.72 -2.86
CA ALA A 208 31.36 -16.06 -2.15
C ALA A 208 31.11 -16.69 -0.77
N LYS A 209 30.79 -15.85 0.22
CA LYS A 209 30.46 -16.24 1.59
C LYS A 209 28.99 -16.02 1.96
N GLU A 210 28.28 -15.20 1.19
CA GLU A 210 26.89 -14.82 1.44
C GLU A 210 26.24 -14.24 0.18
N ILE A 211 24.91 -14.27 0.14
CA ILE A 211 24.09 -13.52 -0.81
C ILE A 211 23.68 -12.20 -0.15
N VAL A 212 24.01 -11.08 -0.78
CA VAL A 212 23.67 -9.74 -0.29
C VAL A 212 22.77 -9.00 -1.28
N TYR A 213 22.08 -7.98 -0.80
CA TYR A 213 21.32 -7.04 -1.61
C TYR A 213 22.05 -5.71 -1.71
N LEU A 214 22.38 -5.31 -2.93
CA LEU A 214 22.93 -3.99 -3.24
C LEU A 214 21.80 -3.01 -3.57
N ALA A 215 21.85 -1.78 -3.07
CA ALA A 215 20.98 -0.69 -3.51
C ALA A 215 21.57 0.68 -3.16
N LYS A 216 21.19 1.72 -3.90
CA LYS A 216 21.53 3.10 -3.53
C LYS A 216 20.76 3.56 -2.30
N PRO A 217 21.34 4.40 -1.44
CA PRO A 217 20.60 5.08 -0.39
C PRO A 217 19.61 6.10 -0.91
N TYR A 218 18.59 6.33 -0.08
CA TYR A 218 17.63 7.43 -0.20
C TYR A 218 18.35 8.77 -0.08
#